data_AF-A0A7J5F218-F1
#
_entry.id   AF-A0A7J5F218-F1
#
_cell.length_a   1.000
_cell.length_b   1.000
_cell.length_c   1.000
_cell.angle_alpha   90.00
_cell.angle_beta   90.00
_cell.angle_gamma   90.00
#
_symmetry.space_group_name_H-M   'P 1'
#
loop_
_entity.id
_entity.type
_entity.pdbx_description
1 polymer ?
#
loop_
_entity_poly.entity_id
_entity_poly.type
_entity_poly.pdbx_seq_one_letter_code
_entity_poly.pdbx_strand_id
1 'polypeptide(L)'
;MIKVMTIVGTRPEIIKLSCVIDELDRHTNHVLVHTGQNFDYELNGVFFEELAIRKPDHFLNAVGSTTAETIGNIIARADDVMAKEKPDAVLLYGDTNSCLSVISAKRRKIPVFHMEAG
;
A
#
# COMPACT_ATOMS: atom_id res chain seq x y z
N MET A 1 -13.91 15.08 -0.84
CA MET A 1 -13.97 13.68 -0.35
C MET A 1 -12.70 13.40 0.43
N ILE A 2 -12.79 12.58 1.47
CA ILE A 2 -11.62 12.14 2.24
C ILE A 2 -10.63 11.42 1.32
N LYS A 3 -9.33 11.69 1.46
CA LYS A 3 -8.27 11.00 0.73
C LYS A 3 -7.71 9.86 1.58
N VAL A 4 -7.95 8.62 1.13
CA VAL A 4 -7.47 7.41 1.81
C VAL A 4 -6.32 6.82 1.01
N MET A 5 -5.22 6.49 1.66
CA MET A 5 -4.09 5.80 1.03
C MET A 5 -4.03 4.35 1.52
N THR A 6 -4.14 3.40 0.61
CA THR A 6 -3.94 1.98 0.92
C THR A 6 -2.58 1.53 0.42
N ILE A 7 -1.76 0.93 1.29
CA ILE A 7 -0.42 0.45 0.93
C ILE A 7 -0.40 -1.09 0.99
N VAL A 8 -0.05 -1.71 -0.12
CA VAL A 8 0.08 -3.18 -0.27
C VAL A 8 1.47 -3.53 -0.81
N GLY A 9 1.93 -4.77 -0.66
CA GLY A 9 3.16 -5.21 -1.32
C GLY A 9 3.18 -6.65 -1.78
N THR A 10 2.15 -7.42 -1.48
CA THR A 10 2.06 -8.85 -1.75
C THR A 10 0.70 -9.21 -2.35
N ARG A 11 0.67 -10.33 -3.08
CA ARG A 11 -0.56 -10.88 -3.64
C ARG A 11 -1.65 -11.16 -2.58
N PRO A 12 -1.36 -11.79 -1.42
CA PRO A 12 -2.39 -12.00 -0.40
C PRO A 12 -3.06 -10.71 0.08
N GLU A 13 -2.30 -9.63 0.27
CA GLU A 13 -2.87 -8.32 0.64
C GLU A 13 -3.83 -7.82 -0.44
N ILE A 14 -3.46 -7.90 -1.72
CA ILE A 14 -4.32 -7.48 -2.85
C ILE A 14 -5.62 -8.28 -2.88
N ILE A 15 -5.54 -9.61 -2.76
CA ILE A 15 -6.72 -10.49 -2.78
C ILE A 15 -7.66 -10.15 -1.63
N LYS A 16 -7.12 -10.06 -0.41
CA LYS A 16 -7.93 -9.83 0.80
C LYS A 16 -8.49 -8.40 0.89
N LEU A 17 -7.83 -7.42 0.26
CA LEU A 17 -8.32 -6.04 0.18
C LEU A 17 -9.15 -5.73 -1.06
N SER A 18 -9.32 -6.66 -1.99
CA SER A 18 -10.01 -6.45 -3.28
C SER A 18 -11.35 -5.70 -3.16
N CYS A 19 -12.27 -6.20 -2.33
CA CYS A 19 -13.56 -5.54 -2.08
C CYS A 19 -13.43 -4.20 -1.34
N VAL A 20 -12.44 -4.07 -0.46
CA VAL A 20 -12.20 -2.82 0.28
C VAL A 20 -11.69 -1.73 -0.67
N ILE A 21 -10.83 -2.09 -1.61
CA ILE A 21 -10.30 -1.19 -2.63
C ILE A 21 -11.42 -0.68 -3.54
N ASP A 22 -12.30 -1.57 -4.02
CA ASP A 22 -13.46 -1.20 -4.86
C ASP A 22 -14.39 -0.22 -4.13
N GLU A 23 -14.67 -0.46 -2.85
CA GLU A 23 -15.54 0.42 -2.06
C GLU A 23 -14.88 1.79 -1.76
N LEU A 24 -13.57 1.80 -1.45
CA LEU A 24 -12.82 3.04 -1.27
C LEU A 24 -12.75 3.86 -2.56
N ASP A 25 -12.59 3.23 -3.71
CA ASP A 25 -12.58 3.90 -5.02
C ASP A 25 -13.92 4.60 -5.33
N ARG A 26 -15.05 4.04 -4.88
CA ARG A 26 -16.39 4.61 -5.10
C ARG A 26 -16.71 5.78 -4.17
N HIS A 27 -16.23 5.74 -2.94
CA HIS A 27 -16.68 6.64 -1.87
C HIS A 27 -15.63 7.61 -1.34
N THR A 28 -14.37 7.46 -1.77
CA THR A 28 -13.25 8.30 -1.33
C THR A 28 -12.37 8.74 -2.49
N ASN A 29 -11.45 9.67 -2.24
CA ASN A 29 -10.33 9.91 -3.15
C ASN A 29 -9.23 8.89 -2.80
N HIS A 30 -9.37 7.66 -3.30
CA HIS A 30 -8.50 6.55 -2.92
C HIS A 30 -7.19 6.57 -3.70
N VAL A 31 -6.06 6.49 -2.97
CA VAL A 31 -4.71 6.33 -3.53
C VAL A 31 -4.19 4.94 -3.18
N LEU A 32 -4.01 4.09 -4.18
CA LEU A 32 -3.49 2.74 -4.04
C LEU A 32 -1.99 2.74 -4.31
N VAL A 33 -1.20 2.29 -3.34
CA VAL A 33 0.27 2.24 -3.42
C VAL A 33 0.74 0.80 -3.31
N HIS A 34 1.60 0.39 -4.23
CA HIS A 34 2.25 -0.92 -4.18
C HIS A 34 3.74 -0.75 -3.85
N THR A 35 4.24 -1.40 -2.80
CA THR A 35 5.64 -1.23 -2.36
C THR A 35 6.65 -1.87 -3.31
N GLY A 36 6.23 -2.91 -4.04
CA GLY A 36 7.08 -3.63 -4.98
C GLY A 36 7.87 -4.78 -4.34
N GLN A 37 7.74 -5.02 -3.03
CA GLN A 37 8.52 -6.05 -2.30
C GLN A 37 8.35 -7.48 -2.85
N ASN A 38 7.26 -7.76 -3.57
CA ASN A 38 7.00 -9.08 -4.18
C ASN A 38 6.32 -8.93 -5.55
N PHE A 39 6.75 -7.95 -6.34
CA PHE A 39 6.10 -7.63 -7.61
C PHE A 39 6.77 -8.32 -8.80
N ASP A 40 6.29 -9.53 -9.11
CA ASP A 40 6.37 -10.06 -10.46
C ASP A 40 5.15 -9.57 -11.25
N TYR A 41 5.35 -8.74 -12.26
CA TYR A 41 4.26 -8.14 -13.06
C TYR A 41 3.47 -9.21 -13.82
N GLU A 42 4.13 -10.27 -14.29
CA GLU A 42 3.47 -11.35 -15.05
C GLU A 42 2.52 -12.15 -14.15
N LEU A 43 2.91 -12.38 -12.90
CA LEU A 43 2.09 -13.12 -11.92
C LEU A 43 1.07 -12.26 -11.17
N ASN A 44 1.37 -10.98 -10.89
CA ASN A 44 0.45 -10.12 -10.15
C ASN A 44 -0.55 -9.38 -11.04
N GLY A 45 -0.21 -9.09 -12.30
CA GLY A 45 -1.09 -8.38 -13.23
C GLY A 45 -2.43 -9.08 -13.44
N VAL A 46 -2.41 -10.41 -13.53
CA VAL A 46 -3.61 -11.26 -13.68
C VAL A 46 -4.60 -11.05 -12.54
N PHE A 47 -4.14 -10.89 -11.29
CA PHE A 47 -5.06 -10.71 -10.15
C PHE A 47 -5.76 -9.36 -10.15
N PHE A 48 -5.09 -8.30 -10.64
CA PHE A 48 -5.76 -7.01 -10.82
C PHE A 48 -6.88 -7.13 -11.85
N GLU A 49 -6.66 -7.86 -12.95
CA GLU A 49 -7.68 -8.08 -13.98
C GLU A 49 -8.82 -8.99 -13.49
N GLU A 50 -8.49 -10.16 -12.91
CA GLU A 50 -9.48 -11.15 -12.44
C GLU A 50 -10.36 -10.62 -11.30
N LEU A 51 -9.78 -9.81 -10.41
CA LEU A 51 -10.51 -9.22 -9.27
C LEU A 51 -11.11 -7.84 -9.60
N ALA A 52 -11.01 -7.40 -10.86
CA ALA A 52 -11.43 -6.08 -11.32
C ALA A 52 -10.87 -4.91 -10.46
N ILE A 53 -9.64 -5.07 -9.96
CA ILE A 53 -8.93 -4.04 -9.22
C ILE A 53 -8.12 -3.21 -10.21
N ARG A 54 -8.26 -1.89 -10.17
CA ARG A 54 -7.43 -0.99 -10.98
C ARG A 54 -5.94 -1.10 -10.63
N LYS A 55 -5.08 -0.62 -11.52
CA LYS A 55 -3.64 -0.52 -11.25
C LYS A 55 -3.36 0.44 -10.08
N PRO A 56 -2.31 0.18 -9.27
CA PRO A 56 -1.82 1.13 -8.27
C PRO A 56 -1.44 2.47 -8.89
N ASP A 57 -1.71 3.56 -8.16
CA ASP A 57 -1.33 4.92 -8.55
C ASP A 57 0.17 5.14 -8.40
N HIS A 58 0.80 4.44 -7.46
CA HIS A 58 2.24 4.51 -7.20
C HIS A 58 2.84 3.12 -7.01
N PHE A 59 3.99 2.90 -7.64
CA PHE A 59 4.87 1.76 -7.38
C PHE A 59 6.15 2.27 -6.72
N LEU A 60 6.43 1.84 -5.49
CA LEU A 60 7.60 2.32 -4.76
C LEU A 60 8.90 1.68 -5.24
N ASN A 61 8.86 0.52 -5.89
CA ASN A 61 10.04 -0.25 -6.33
C ASN A 61 11.04 -0.53 -5.20
N ALA A 62 10.57 -0.78 -3.98
CA ALA A 62 11.37 -0.71 -2.76
C ALA A 62 12.36 -1.87 -2.55
N VAL A 63 12.37 -2.88 -3.43
CA VAL A 63 13.28 -4.04 -3.31
C VAL A 63 14.73 -3.58 -3.34
N GLY A 64 15.46 -3.93 -2.28
CA GLY A 64 16.91 -3.78 -2.18
C GLY A 64 17.62 -5.14 -2.29
N SER A 65 18.93 -5.11 -2.12
CA SER A 65 19.79 -6.31 -2.11
C SER A 65 19.61 -7.19 -0.86
N THR A 66 19.07 -6.63 0.23
CA THR A 66 18.77 -7.35 1.47
C THR A 66 17.37 -7.01 1.98
N THR A 67 16.84 -7.83 2.89
CA THR A 67 15.57 -7.55 3.58
C THR A 67 15.62 -6.23 4.35
N ALA A 68 16.73 -5.95 5.05
CA ALA A 68 16.90 -4.72 5.80
C ALA A 68 16.89 -3.49 4.88
N GLU A 69 17.56 -3.57 3.73
CA GLU A 69 17.53 -2.51 2.72
C GLU A 69 16.12 -2.31 2.15
N THR A 70 15.41 -3.41 1.87
CA THR A 70 14.02 -3.35 1.39
C THR A 70 13.10 -2.66 2.39
N ILE A 71 13.21 -3.00 3.69
CA ILE A 71 12.44 -2.36 4.76
C ILE A 71 12.77 -0.86 4.84
N GLY A 72 14.05 -0.50 4.82
CA GLY A 72 14.49 0.90 4.83
C GLY A 72 13.93 1.70 3.65
N ASN A 73 13.96 1.10 2.45
CA ASN A 73 13.39 1.69 1.24
C ASN A 73 11.86 1.85 1.34
N ILE A 74 11.13 0.88 1.90
CA ILE A 74 9.68 0.99 2.09
C ILE A 74 9.36 2.20 2.96
N ILE A 75 10.05 2.36 4.09
CA ILE A 75 9.82 3.48 5.02
C ILE A 75 10.11 4.81 4.30
N ALA A 76 11.27 4.94 3.68
CA ALA A 76 11.69 6.18 3.02
C ALA A 76 10.74 6.57 1.86
N ARG A 77 10.45 5.63 0.96
CA ARG A 77 9.63 5.92 -0.23
C ARG A 77 8.15 6.09 0.09
N ALA A 78 7.65 5.40 1.12
CA ALA A 78 6.29 5.66 1.63
C ALA A 78 6.19 7.07 2.21
N ASP A 79 7.23 7.56 2.90
CA ASP A 79 7.28 8.93 3.42
C ASP A 79 7.20 9.97 2.29
N ASP A 80 7.95 9.77 1.20
CA ASP A 80 7.93 10.65 0.02
C ASP A 80 6.54 10.71 -0.62
N VAL A 81 5.90 9.55 -0.82
CA VAL A 81 4.55 9.49 -1.42
C VAL A 81 3.50 10.10 -0.49
N MET A 82 3.59 9.89 0.83
CA MET A 82 2.72 10.57 1.80
C MET A 82 2.94 12.08 1.81
N ALA A 83 4.15 12.57 1.59
CA ALA A 83 4.45 14.01 1.47
C ALA A 83 3.78 14.63 0.25
N LYS A 84 3.80 13.92 -0.87
CA LYS A 84 3.20 14.32 -2.13
C LYS A 84 1.67 14.29 -2.06
N GLU A 85 1.11 13.16 -1.63
CA GLU A 85 -0.32 12.92 -1.69
C GLU A 85 -1.11 13.53 -0.53
N LYS A 86 -0.46 13.68 0.63
CA LYS A 86 -1.06 14.20 1.87
C LYS A 86 -2.41 13.52 2.19
N PRO A 87 -2.44 12.19 2.36
CA PRO A 87 -3.68 11.49 2.64
C PRO A 87 -4.22 11.86 4.03
N ASP A 88 -5.55 11.85 4.17
CA ASP A 88 -6.24 12.08 5.43
C ASP A 88 -6.22 10.83 6.33
N ALA A 89 -6.04 9.65 5.74
CA ALA A 89 -5.91 8.38 6.44
C ALA A 89 -5.07 7.37 5.62
N VAL A 90 -4.39 6.46 6.31
CA VAL A 90 -3.68 5.33 5.71
C VAL A 90 -4.31 4.01 6.17
N LEU A 91 -4.56 3.11 5.22
CA LEU A 91 -5.01 1.74 5.44
C LEU A 91 -3.86 0.76 5.18
N LEU A 92 -3.61 -0.13 6.15
CA LEU A 92 -2.63 -1.21 6.08
C LEU A 92 -3.30 -2.54 6.41
N TYR A 93 -2.76 -3.63 5.87
CA TYR A 93 -3.28 -4.97 6.07
C TYR A 93 -2.18 -5.93 6.53
N GLY A 94 -2.44 -6.70 7.60
CA GLY A 94 -1.56 -7.75 8.08
C GLY A 94 -0.20 -7.24 8.56
N ASP A 95 0.83 -8.06 8.41
CA ASP A 95 2.13 -7.92 9.08
C ASP A 95 3.33 -8.03 8.12
N THR A 96 3.12 -7.80 6.82
CA THR A 96 4.21 -7.84 5.84
C THR A 96 5.18 -6.66 6.00
N ASN A 97 6.33 -6.68 5.31
CA ASN A 97 7.26 -5.53 5.34
C ASN A 97 6.61 -4.22 4.88
N SER A 98 5.56 -4.26 4.04
CA SER A 98 4.79 -3.08 3.63
C SER A 98 4.14 -2.39 4.82
N CYS A 99 3.73 -3.16 5.84
CA CYS A 99 3.10 -2.63 7.05
C CYS A 99 4.05 -1.70 7.82
N LEU A 100 5.37 -1.88 7.70
CA LEU A 100 6.37 -0.99 8.33
C LEU A 100 6.34 0.45 7.78
N SER A 101 5.67 0.71 6.65
CA SER A 101 5.34 2.07 6.19
C SER A 101 4.50 2.87 7.21
N VAL A 102 3.86 2.19 8.18
CA VAL A 102 3.20 2.80 9.34
C VAL A 102 4.09 3.78 10.08
N ILE A 103 5.41 3.56 10.09
CA ILE A 103 6.38 4.45 10.74
C ILE A 103 6.31 5.85 10.12
N SER A 104 6.28 5.93 8.79
CA SER A 104 6.18 7.19 8.03
C SER A 104 4.84 7.87 8.29
N ALA A 105 3.74 7.12 8.23
CA ALA A 105 2.40 7.64 8.52
C ALA A 105 2.31 8.23 9.94
N LYS A 106 2.85 7.51 10.94
CA LYS A 106 2.85 7.93 12.35
C LYS A 106 3.69 9.19 12.55
N ARG A 107 4.86 9.29 11.92
CA ARG A 107 5.73 10.48 11.99
C ARG A 107 5.05 11.72 11.42
N ARG A 108 4.23 11.54 10.37
CA ARG A 108 3.40 12.60 9.75
C ARG A 108 2.09 12.87 10.47
N LYS A 109 1.78 12.13 11.55
CA LYS A 109 0.53 12.22 12.31
C LYS A 109 -0.72 11.91 11.46
N ILE A 110 -0.56 11.07 10.44
CA ILE A 110 -1.68 10.60 9.62
C ILE A 110 -2.39 9.47 10.39
N PRO A 111 -3.72 9.52 10.56
CA PRO A 111 -4.49 8.41 11.11
C PRO A 111 -4.22 7.10 10.36
N VAL A 112 -3.99 6.01 11.11
CA VAL A 112 -3.72 4.69 10.54
C VAL A 112 -4.82 3.73 10.95
N PHE A 113 -5.38 3.03 9.96
CA PHE A 113 -6.30 1.93 10.12
C PHE A 113 -5.56 0.64 9.75
N HIS A 114 -5.47 -0.30 10.69
CA HIS A 114 -4.75 -1.56 10.50
C HIS A 114 -5.75 -2.71 10.54
N MET A 115 -5.90 -3.40 9.42
CA MET A 115 -6.74 -4.58 9.28
C MET A 115 -5.93 -5.86 9.52
N GLU A 116 -6.57 -6.90 10.04
CA GLU A 116 -5.90 -8.13 10.50
C GLU A 116 -4.83 -7.83 11.58
N ALA A 117 -5.14 -6.90 12.49
CA ALA A 117 -4.30 -6.57 13.63
C ALA A 117 -4.40 -7.69 14.69
N GLY A 118 -3.62 -8.75 14.50
CA GLY A 118 -3.36 -9.81 15.48
C GLY A 118 -2.19 -9.48 16.40
#